data_AF-A0A2T3Z8K6-F1
#
_entry.id   AF-A0A2T3Z8K6-F1
#
_cell.length_a   1.000
_cell.length_b   1.000
_cell.length_c   1.000
_cell.angle_alpha   90.00
_cell.angle_beta   90.00
_cell.angle_gamma   90.00
#
_symmetry.space_group_name_H-M   'P 1'
#
loop_
_entity.id
_entity.type
_entity.pdbx_description
1 polymer ?
#
loop_
_entity_poly.entity_id
_entity_poly.type
_entity_poly.pdbx_seq_one_letter_code
_entity_poly.pdbx_strand_id
1 'polypeptide(L)'
;MASDAATDVRQATREEMRDARLPLAYRDSCAHLLIPLNKCRRETWYAPWKCTVRLPSRKLQQMSGEGAGSSRSKRAKSLIHPCRGHQDERHSYEKCQYVEFKKRVAKMNELRESKEGARSN
;
A
#
# COMPACT_ATOMS: atom_id res chain seq x y z
N MET A 1 13.67 22.89 10.50
CA MET A 1 13.53 21.63 9.73
C MET A 1 13.81 20.45 10.67
N ALA A 2 12.95 20.22 11.66
CA ALA A 2 13.10 19.14 12.62
C ALA A 2 11.72 18.50 12.87
N SER A 3 11.56 17.29 12.33
CA SER A 3 10.98 16.10 12.96
C SER A 3 9.83 16.29 13.96
N ASP A 4 8.58 16.21 13.48
CA ASP A 4 7.46 15.74 14.29
C ASP A 4 7.45 14.20 14.27
N ALA A 5 8.08 13.62 15.29
CA ALA A 5 8.14 12.19 15.52
C ALA A 5 6.95 11.75 16.38
N ALA A 6 5.99 11.03 15.78
CA ALA A 6 5.18 9.96 16.39
C ALA A 6 3.92 9.66 15.57
N THR A 7 4.08 9.06 14.40
CA THR A 7 3.17 7.97 13.99
C THR A 7 4.03 6.95 13.26
N ASP A 8 4.21 5.80 13.90
CA ASP A 8 5.03 4.66 13.49
C ASP A 8 4.48 4.03 12.21
N VAL A 9 4.74 4.70 11.08
CA VAL A 9 4.47 4.17 9.76
C VAL A 9 5.72 4.39 8.94
N ARG A 10 6.43 3.30 8.61
CA ARG A 10 7.65 3.34 7.80
C ARG A 10 7.35 4.02 6.46
N GLN A 11 7.75 5.28 6.32
CA GLN A 11 7.69 5.99 5.05
C GLN A 11 8.68 5.35 4.06
N ALA A 12 8.30 5.32 2.78
CA ALA A 12 9.14 4.74 1.74
C ALA A 12 10.37 5.63 1.55
N THR A 13 11.54 5.02 1.35
CA THR A 13 12.72 5.79 1.01
C THR A 13 12.62 6.29 -0.43
N ARG A 14 13.37 7.36 -0.75
CA ARG A 14 13.45 7.89 -2.12
C ARG A 14 13.93 6.84 -3.12
N GLU A 15 14.82 5.96 -2.69
CA GLU A 15 15.35 4.85 -3.50
C GLU A 15 14.28 3.79 -3.74
N GLU A 16 13.56 3.36 -2.69
CA GLU A 16 12.44 2.43 -2.82
C GLU A 16 11.36 2.95 -3.80
N MET A 17 11.08 4.26 -3.79
CA MET A 17 10.15 4.90 -4.73
C MET A 17 10.67 4.96 -6.18
N ARG A 18 11.97 5.17 -6.37
CA ARG A 18 12.62 5.15 -7.69
C ARG A 18 12.57 3.73 -8.27
N ASP A 19 12.93 2.74 -7.47
CA ASP A 19 13.06 1.35 -7.90
C ASP A 19 11.69 0.73 -8.22
N ALA A 20 10.65 1.12 -7.48
CA ALA A 20 9.27 0.77 -7.79
C ALA A 20 8.68 1.58 -8.97
N ARG A 21 9.44 2.52 -9.55
CA ARG A 21 9.06 3.37 -10.68
C ARG A 21 7.74 4.11 -10.46
N LEU A 22 7.58 4.71 -9.27
CA LEU A 22 6.39 5.54 -9.00
C LEU A 22 6.43 6.84 -9.83
N PRO A 23 5.32 7.20 -10.50
CA PRO A 23 5.13 8.52 -11.10
C PRO A 23 5.26 9.62 -10.05
N LEU A 24 5.69 10.81 -10.46
CA LEU A 24 5.93 11.94 -9.55
C LEU A 24 4.72 12.28 -8.67
N ALA A 25 3.51 12.17 -9.21
CA ALA A 25 2.27 12.45 -8.48
C ALA A 25 2.02 11.53 -7.27
N TYR A 26 2.60 10.33 -7.26
CA TYR A 26 2.40 9.31 -6.21
C TYR A 26 3.61 9.13 -5.30
N ARG A 27 4.58 10.05 -5.35
CA ARG A 27 5.76 10.06 -4.47
C ARG A 27 5.49 10.89 -3.22
N ASP A 28 4.47 10.48 -2.46
CA ASP A 28 3.98 11.17 -1.28
C ASP A 28 4.29 10.41 0.01
N SER A 29 3.86 10.96 1.15
CA SER A 29 3.98 10.33 2.47
C SER A 29 3.33 8.94 2.51
N CYS A 30 2.30 8.71 1.69
CA CYS A 30 1.54 7.46 1.59
C CYS A 30 2.17 6.40 0.65
N ALA A 31 3.29 6.68 -0.04
CA ALA A 31 3.87 5.81 -1.06
C ALA A 31 4.27 4.41 -0.54
N HIS A 32 4.55 4.27 0.75
CA HIS A 32 4.91 3.00 1.40
C HIS A 32 3.77 1.96 1.37
N LEU A 33 2.50 2.39 1.34
CA LEU A 33 1.34 1.50 1.17
C LEU A 33 1.11 1.16 -0.30
N LEU A 34 1.50 2.06 -1.20
CA LEU A 34 1.28 1.90 -2.64
C LEU A 34 2.27 0.91 -3.27
N ILE A 35 3.50 0.81 -2.76
CA ILE A 35 4.51 -0.13 -3.28
C ILE A 35 4.04 -1.60 -3.16
N PRO A 36 3.60 -2.09 -1.98
CA PRO A 36 3.02 -3.43 -1.84
C PRO A 36 1.74 -3.62 -2.66
N LEU A 37 0.82 -2.64 -2.63
CA LEU A 37 -0.43 -2.69 -3.39
C LEU A 37 -0.21 -2.86 -4.90
N ASN A 38 0.78 -2.15 -5.47
CA ASN A 38 1.08 -2.25 -6.90
C ASN A 38 1.77 -3.57 -7.26
N LYS A 39 2.54 -4.18 -6.33
CA LYS A 39 3.04 -5.55 -6.51
C LYS A 39 1.87 -6.53 -6.56
N CYS A 40 0.96 -6.46 -5.58
CA CYS A 40 -0.26 -7.28 -5.52
C CYS A 40 -1.10 -7.15 -6.80
N ARG A 41 -1.36 -5.92 -7.27
CA ARG A 41 -2.12 -5.66 -8.51
C ARG A 41 -1.48 -6.28 -9.74
N ARG A 42 -0.16 -6.14 -9.92
CA ARG A 42 0.55 -6.71 -11.08
C ARG A 42 0.59 -8.23 -11.04
N GLU A 43 0.82 -8.82 -9.88
CA GLU A 43 0.87 -10.27 -9.72
C GLU A 43 -0.50 -10.93 -9.92
N THR A 44 -1.57 -10.25 -9.51
CA THR A 44 -2.95 -10.73 -9.65
C THR A 44 -3.67 -10.21 -10.90
N TRP A 45 -2.93 -9.62 -11.84
CA TRP A 45 -3.48 -9.06 -13.09
C TRP A 45 -4.66 -8.11 -12.88
N TYR A 46 -4.62 -7.30 -11.82
CA TYR A 46 -5.64 -6.32 -11.46
C TYR A 46 -7.05 -6.94 -11.23
N ALA A 47 -7.11 -8.22 -10.86
CA ALA A 47 -8.35 -8.90 -10.52
C ALA A 47 -9.16 -8.10 -9.45
N PRO A 48 -10.42 -7.71 -9.73
CA PRO A 48 -11.22 -6.85 -8.84
C PRO A 48 -11.42 -7.38 -7.41
N TRP A 49 -11.40 -8.70 -7.24
CA TRP A 49 -11.60 -9.39 -5.96
C TRP A 49 -10.30 -9.63 -5.18
N LYS A 50 -9.15 -9.13 -5.67
CA LYS A 50 -7.84 -9.23 -5.00
C LYS A 50 -7.36 -7.85 -4.53
N CYS A 51 -6.52 -7.84 -3.49
CA CYS A 51 -5.90 -6.63 -2.92
C CYS A 51 -6.88 -5.61 -2.30
N THR A 52 -8.13 -6.00 -2.02
CA THR A 52 -9.21 -5.14 -1.49
C THR A 52 -9.84 -5.66 -0.20
N VAL A 53 -9.68 -6.96 0.10
CA VAL A 53 -10.46 -7.65 1.14
C VAL A 53 -9.60 -8.63 1.93
N ARG A 54 -9.84 -8.68 3.25
CA ARG A 54 -9.49 -9.79 4.13
C ARG A 54 -10.11 -11.08 3.58
N LEU A 55 -9.37 -11.81 2.74
CA LEU A 55 -9.73 -13.19 2.44
C LEU A 55 -9.46 -13.99 3.73
N PRO A 56 -10.46 -14.69 4.30
CA PRO A 56 -10.24 -15.48 5.49
C PRO A 56 -9.16 -16.52 5.20
N SER A 57 -8.10 -16.54 6.01
CA SER A 57 -6.95 -17.44 5.92
C SER A 57 -7.29 -18.94 6.03
N ARG A 58 -8.56 -19.34 6.01
CA ARG A 58 -9.02 -20.68 6.40
C ARG A 58 -9.25 -21.67 5.27
N LYS A 59 -8.92 -21.34 4.01
CA LYS A 59 -9.04 -22.29 2.89
C LYS A 59 -7.79 -22.45 2.03
N LEU A 60 -6.62 -22.18 2.61
CA LEU A 60 -5.32 -22.51 2.00
C LEU A 60 -4.43 -23.40 2.90
N GLN A 61 -5.03 -24.07 3.89
CA GLN A 61 -4.32 -24.92 4.86
C GLN A 61 -4.90 -26.35 4.96
N GLN A 62 -5.62 -26.83 3.93
CA GLN A 62 -6.12 -28.20 3.83
C GLN A 62 -5.58 -28.96 2.61
N MET A 63 -4.37 -28.64 2.15
CA MET A 63 -3.66 -29.46 1.14
C MET A 63 -2.21 -29.77 1.58
N SER A 64 -1.97 -29.93 2.89
CA SER A 64 -0.65 -30.31 3.41
C SER A 64 -0.77 -31.39 4.50
N GLY A 65 -0.50 -32.63 4.08
CA GLY A 65 -0.36 -33.85 4.90
C GLY A 65 -1.59 -34.74 4.72
N GLU A 66 -1.53 -35.91 4.08
CA GLU A 66 -0.54 -36.99 4.29
C GLU A 66 0.24 -37.40 3.04
N GLY A 67 1.45 -37.91 3.26
CA GLY A 67 2.45 -38.14 2.22
C GLY A 67 2.39 -39.51 1.55
N ALA A 68 2.97 -39.56 0.36
CA ALA A 68 3.65 -40.73 -0.19
C ALA A 68 4.78 -40.19 -1.08
N GLY A 69 5.96 -40.81 -0.97
CA GLY A 69 7.20 -40.28 -1.50
C GLY A 69 7.35 -40.34 -3.03
N SER A 70 8.62 -40.21 -3.43
CA SER A 70 9.17 -40.38 -4.77
C SER A 70 9.51 -39.08 -5.51
N SER A 71 10.82 -38.89 -5.65
CA SER A 71 11.55 -38.19 -6.69
C SER A 71 10.74 -37.66 -7.88
N ARG A 72 10.71 -36.32 -8.06
CA ARG A 72 11.14 -35.63 -9.30
C ARG A 72 10.87 -34.13 -9.23
N SER A 73 11.83 -33.42 -9.80
CA SER A 73 11.69 -32.11 -10.43
C SER A 73 11.64 -30.87 -9.54
N LYS A 74 12.76 -30.14 -9.58
CA LYS A 74 12.91 -28.73 -9.23
C LYS A 74 12.04 -27.87 -10.17
N ARG A 75 10.73 -27.79 -9.98
CA ARG A 75 9.86 -26.72 -10.50
C ARG A 75 8.46 -26.86 -9.90
N ALA A 76 7.84 -25.74 -9.55
CA ALA A 76 6.45 -25.62 -9.07
C ALA A 76 6.20 -25.98 -7.59
N LYS A 77 6.75 -25.18 -6.68
CA LYS A 77 6.16 -24.95 -5.34
C LYS A 77 6.47 -23.56 -4.73
N SER A 78 7.00 -22.64 -5.54
CA SER A 78 7.07 -21.20 -5.25
C SER A 78 5.82 -20.43 -5.72
N LEU A 79 4.79 -21.13 -6.22
CA LEU A 79 3.59 -20.55 -6.84
C LEU A 79 2.43 -20.34 -5.87
N ILE A 80 2.73 -20.12 -4.59
CA ILE A 80 1.80 -19.50 -3.66
C ILE A 80 2.56 -18.40 -2.91
N HIS A 81 2.82 -17.28 -3.59
CA HIS A 81 3.11 -16.01 -2.93
C HIS A 81 2.01 -14.95 -3.17
N PRO A 82 0.69 -15.25 -3.20
CA PRO A 82 -0.29 -14.21 -3.42
C PRO A 82 -0.58 -13.58 -2.06
N CYS A 83 0.05 -12.44 -1.80
CA CYS A 83 -0.51 -11.46 -0.86
C CYS A 83 -0.67 -11.98 0.59
N ARG A 84 0.27 -12.79 1.11
CA ARG A 84 0.29 -13.09 2.56
C ARG A 84 0.71 -11.84 3.32
N GLY A 85 -0.30 -11.14 3.83
CA GLY A 85 -0.17 -10.15 4.89
C GLY A 85 -0.09 -8.71 4.41
N HIS A 86 -1.23 -8.11 4.13
CA HIS A 86 -1.56 -6.83 4.75
C HIS A 86 -3.06 -6.60 4.66
N GLN A 87 -3.69 -6.43 5.82
CA GLN A 87 -5.08 -6.03 5.93
C GLN A 87 -5.24 -4.69 5.19
N ASP A 88 -6.20 -4.61 4.29
CA ASP A 88 -6.67 -3.34 3.71
C ASP A 88 -5.65 -2.52 2.90
N GLU A 89 -4.78 -3.09 2.05
CA GLU A 89 -3.82 -2.31 1.23
C GLU A 89 -4.47 -1.17 0.41
N ARG A 90 -5.65 -1.40 -0.19
CA ARG A 90 -6.38 -0.34 -0.92
C ARG A 90 -6.98 0.70 0.02
N HIS A 91 -7.76 0.29 1.02
CA HIS A 91 -8.43 1.23 1.93
C HIS A 91 -7.46 1.97 2.84
N SER A 92 -6.31 1.37 3.20
CA SER A 92 -5.26 2.04 3.96
C SER A 92 -4.58 3.13 3.14
N TYR A 93 -4.25 2.87 1.87
CA TYR A 93 -3.72 3.88 0.97
C TYR A 93 -4.72 5.02 0.74
N GLU A 94 -5.99 4.70 0.48
CA GLU A 94 -7.07 5.68 0.31
C GLU A 94 -7.33 6.50 1.59
N LYS A 95 -7.31 5.85 2.76
CA LYS A 95 -7.44 6.53 4.06
C LYS A 95 -6.27 7.46 4.31
N CYS A 96 -5.04 7.05 3.97
CA CYS A 96 -3.86 7.90 4.09
C CYS A 96 -4.00 9.16 3.21
N GLN A 97 -4.38 9.00 1.95
CA GLN A 97 -4.67 10.11 1.04
C GLN A 97 -5.75 11.06 1.58
N TYR A 98 -6.80 10.50 2.17
CA TYR A 98 -7.89 11.29 2.75
C TYR A 98 -7.43 12.11 3.96
N VAL A 99 -6.58 11.53 4.81
CA VAL A 99 -5.98 12.25 5.95
C VAL A 99 -5.08 13.39 5.46
N GLU A 100 -4.24 13.15 4.44
CA GLU A 100 -3.41 14.20 3.83
C GLU A 100 -4.25 15.30 3.18
N PHE A 101 -5.35 14.94 2.52
CA PHE A 101 -6.31 15.91 1.99
C PHE A 101 -6.90 16.80 3.08
N LYS A 102 -7.34 16.22 4.21
CA LYS A 102 -7.86 16.99 5.36
C LYS A 102 -6.83 17.97 5.91
N LYS A 103 -5.56 17.55 6.03
CA LYS A 103 -4.47 18.45 6.45
C LYS A 103 -4.29 19.62 5.48
N ARG A 104 -4.36 19.38 4.17
CA ARG A 104 -4.29 20.45 3.16
C ARG A 104 -5.48 21.41 3.23
N VAL A 105 -6.68 20.90 3.49
CA VAL A 105 -7.88 21.74 3.70
C VAL A 105 -7.74 22.59 4.95
N ALA A 106 -7.28 22.02 6.07
CA ALA A 106 -7.03 22.77 7.30
C ALA A 106 -6.03 23.91 7.06
N LYS A 107 -4.89 23.63 6.43
CA LYS A 107 -3.91 24.65 6.06
C LYS A 107 -4.46 25.73 5.12
N MET A 108 -5.34 25.35 4.20
CA MET A 108 -5.99 26.30 3.29
C MET A 108 -6.96 27.21 4.03
N ASN A 109 -7.71 26.70 5.01
CA ASN A 109 -8.59 27.49 5.86
C ASN A 109 -7.78 28.47 6.72
N GLU A 110 -6.69 28.02 7.36
CA GLU A 110 -5.76 28.88 8.11
C GLU A 110 -5.21 30.02 7.23
N LEU A 111 -4.78 29.71 6.00
CA LEU A 111 -4.29 30.71 5.06
C LEU A 111 -5.37 31.70 4.64
N ARG A 112 -6.62 31.25 4.47
CA ARG A 112 -7.75 32.15 4.13
C ARG A 112 -8.10 33.08 5.27
N GLU A 113 -8.06 32.60 6.52
CA GLU A 113 -8.26 33.42 7.70
C GLU A 113 -7.13 34.47 7.84
N SER A 114 -5.87 34.05 7.69
CA SER A 114 -4.71 34.96 7.78
C SER A 114 -4.63 36.01 6.66
N LYS A 115 -5.20 35.73 5.48
CA LYS A 115 -5.21 36.63 4.33
C LYS A 115 -6.54 37.36 4.16
N GLU A 116 -7.42 37.34 5.17
CA GLU A 116 -8.75 37.97 5.15
C GLU A 116 -9.58 37.59 3.89
N GLY A 117 -9.43 36.37 3.40
CA GLY A 117 -10.14 35.89 2.20
C GLY A 117 -9.59 36.42 0.87
N ALA A 118 -8.44 37.11 0.85
CA ALA A 118 -7.80 37.56 -0.38
C ALA A 118 -7.41 36.37 -1.28
N ARG A 119 -8.11 36.24 -2.41
CA ARG A 119 -7.82 35.24 -3.44
C ARG A 119 -6.75 35.81 -4.36
N SER A 120 -5.51 35.31 -4.26
CA SER A 120 -4.46 35.65 -5.23
C SER A 120 -4.85 35.05 -6.59
N ASN A 121 -5.02 35.90 -7.59
CA ASN A 121 -5.19 35.53 -9.00
C ASN A 121 -3.83 35.56 -9.69
#